data_AF-A0A7W0UZR2-F1
#
_entry.id   AF-A0A7W0UZR2-F1
#
_cell.length_a   1.000
_cell.length_b   1.000
_cell.length_c   1.000
_cell.angle_alpha   90.00
_cell.angle_beta   90.00
_cell.angle_gamma   90.00
#
_symmetry.space_group_name_H-M   'P 1'
#
loop_
_entity.id
_entity.type
_entity.pdbx_description
1 polymer ?
#
loop_
_entity_poly.entity_id
_entity_poly.type
_entity_poly.pdbx_seq_one_letter_code
_entity_poly.pdbx_strand_id
1 'polypeptide(L)'
;MGMFDELLCEYELPDKEVQDEVFQTKSLDRLMDNYTITREGKLILHRAWGDKDAPVSHLEIPYHGEIRFYTSLGDGGRYKRY
;
A
#
# COMPACT_ATOMS: atom_id res chain seq x y z
N MET A 1 -16.55 2.97 -9.32
CA MET A 1 -15.46 2.51 -8.44
C MET A 1 -14.29 2.12 -9.34
N GLY A 2 -13.08 2.58 -9.05
CA GLY A 2 -11.91 2.36 -9.90
C GLY A 2 -10.86 1.52 -9.17
N MET A 3 -10.05 0.80 -9.94
CA MET A 3 -8.99 -0.11 -9.48
C MET A 3 -7.97 0.62 -8.61
N PHE A 4 -7.44 -0.08 -7.60
CA PHE A 4 -6.47 0.40 -6.61
C PHE A 4 -5.53 -0.74 -6.26
N ASP A 5 -4.41 -0.42 -5.64
CA ASP A 5 -3.51 -1.39 -5.03
C ASP A 5 -3.61 -1.30 -3.51
N GLU A 6 -3.24 -2.38 -2.82
CA GLU A 6 -3.15 -2.41 -1.35
C GLU A 6 -1.71 -2.14 -0.91
N LEU A 7 -1.57 -1.38 0.17
CA LEU A 7 -0.28 -0.93 0.67
C LEU A 7 -0.24 -1.05 2.20
N LEU A 8 0.75 -1.75 2.72
CA LEU A 8 1.15 -1.69 4.13
C LEU A 8 2.32 -0.71 4.28
N CYS A 9 2.33 0.12 5.33
CA CYS A 9 3.41 1.05 5.61
C CYS A 9 4.08 0.71 6.94
N GLU A 10 5.28 0.13 6.89
CA GLU A 10 6.10 -0.09 8.09
C GLU A 10 6.94 1.14 8.44
N TYR A 11 7.14 2.05 7.48
CA TYR A 11 7.73 3.34 7.75
C TYR A 11 6.88 4.10 8.76
N GLU A 12 7.55 4.81 9.66
CA GLU A 12 6.89 5.48 10.77
C GLU A 12 5.90 6.55 10.27
N LEU A 13 4.60 6.29 10.46
CA LEU A 13 3.56 7.24 10.11
C LEU A 13 3.42 8.29 11.21
N PRO A 14 3.10 9.55 10.85
CA PRO A 14 2.83 10.60 11.84
C PRO A 14 1.66 10.25 12.78
N ASP A 15 0.72 9.44 12.29
CA ASP A 15 -0.43 8.98 13.05
C ASP A 15 -0.29 7.50 13.41
N LYS A 16 -0.11 7.24 14.70
CA LYS A 16 0.11 5.90 15.25
C LYS A 16 -1.13 5.02 15.23
N GLU A 17 -2.32 5.62 15.15
CA GLU A 17 -3.58 4.85 15.14
C GLU A 17 -3.73 4.01 13.86
N VAL A 18 -2.99 4.35 12.80
CA VAL A 18 -3.06 3.70 11.49
C VAL A 18 -1.78 2.99 11.06
N GLN A 19 -0.79 2.88 11.94
CA GLN A 19 0.54 2.35 11.59
C GLN A 19 0.48 0.92 11.01
N ASP A 20 -0.50 0.12 11.42
CA ASP A 20 -0.66 -1.28 11.02
C ASP A 20 -1.89 -1.52 10.12
N GLU A 21 -2.51 -0.44 9.62
CA GLU A 21 -3.66 -0.51 8.73
C GLU A 21 -3.24 -0.83 7.29
N VAL A 22 -4.16 -1.45 6.53
CA VAL A 22 -4.01 -1.62 5.09
C VAL A 22 -4.59 -0.39 4.39
N PHE A 23 -3.77 0.24 3.56
CA PHE A 23 -4.16 1.41 2.79
C PHE A 23 -4.46 1.05 1.35
N GLN A 24 -5.28 1.86 0.70
CA GLN A 24 -5.42 1.86 -0.74
C GLN A 24 -4.51 2.91 -1.36
N THR A 25 -3.87 2.57 -2.48
CA THR A 25 -3.14 3.52 -3.31
C THR A 25 -3.60 3.46 -4.76
N LYS A 26 -3.47 4.59 -5.44
CA LYS A 26 -3.70 4.73 -6.89
C LYS A 26 -2.50 5.36 -7.60
N SER A 27 -1.39 5.46 -6.90
CA SER A 27 -0.16 6.11 -7.37
C SER A 27 0.75 5.15 -8.14
N LEU A 28 0.43 3.85 -8.14
CA LEU A 28 1.12 2.77 -8.85
C LEU A 28 0.29 2.34 -10.08
N ASP A 29 0.47 1.10 -10.54
CA ASP A 29 -0.17 0.59 -11.76
C ASP A 29 -1.67 0.32 -11.61
N ARG A 30 -2.20 0.29 -10.37
CA ARG A 30 -3.62 0.03 -10.07
C ARG A 30 -4.03 -1.32 -10.61
N LEU A 31 -3.24 -2.35 -10.34
CA LEU A 31 -3.49 -3.70 -10.82
C LEU A 31 -4.14 -4.59 -9.78
N MET A 32 -4.47 -4.08 -8.58
CA MET A 32 -4.91 -4.86 -7.41
C MET A 32 -3.77 -5.67 -6.78
N ASP A 33 -2.56 -5.13 -6.88
CA ASP A 33 -1.36 -5.71 -6.32
C ASP A 33 -1.21 -5.35 -4.83
N ASN A 34 -0.39 -6.13 -4.13
CA ASN A 34 -0.11 -5.92 -2.71
C ASN A 34 1.34 -5.49 -2.48
N TYR A 35 1.53 -4.35 -1.82
CA TYR A 35 2.83 -3.76 -1.57
C TYR A 35 3.11 -3.50 -0.08
N THR A 36 4.38 -3.36 0.26
CA THR A 36 4.84 -2.85 1.56
C THR A 36 5.89 -1.76 1.38
N ILE A 37 5.73 -0.63 2.05
CA ILE A 37 6.82 0.32 2.30
C ILE A 37 7.54 -0.15 3.56
N THR A 38 8.81 -0.57 3.45
CA THR A 38 9.58 -1.03 4.61
C THR A 38 10.01 0.14 5.50
N ARG A 39 10.52 -0.16 6.69
CA ARG A 39 11.10 0.83 7.62
C ARG A 39 12.24 1.66 7.00
N GLU A 40 12.96 1.09 6.04
CA GLU A 40 14.04 1.75 5.30
C GLU A 40 13.55 2.59 4.12
N GLY A 41 12.23 2.63 3.88
CA GLY A 41 11.62 3.39 2.78
C GLY A 41 11.67 2.67 1.42
N LYS A 42 11.85 1.35 1.40
CA LYS A 42 11.83 0.54 0.16
C LYS A 42 10.42 0.08 -0.16
N LEU A 43 10.08 0.01 -1.44
CA LEU A 43 8.79 -0.56 -1.89
C LEU A 43 8.99 -2.03 -2.29
N ILE A 44 8.30 -2.93 -1.59
CA ILE A 44 8.30 -4.36 -1.88
C ILE A 44 6.94 -4.73 -2.46
N LEU A 45 6.93 -5.26 -3.69
CA LEU A 45 5.78 -5.99 -4.24
C LEU A 45 5.77 -7.39 -3.63
N HIS A 46 4.62 -7.85 -3.16
CA HIS A 46 4.43 -9.21 -2.60
C HIS A 46 3.69 -10.12 -3.58
N ARG A 47 2.63 -9.61 -4.19
CA ARG A 47 1.76 -10.38 -5.06
C ARG A 47 1.15 -9.49 -6.12
N ALA A 48 1.30 -9.91 -7.37
CA ALA A 48 0.57 -9.35 -8.49
C ALA A 48 -0.84 -9.96 -8.57
N TRP A 49 -1.83 -9.16 -8.92
CA TRP A 49 -3.19 -9.64 -9.14
C TRP A 49 -3.24 -10.58 -10.35
N GLY A 50 -4.09 -11.62 -10.25
CA GLY A 50 -4.22 -12.66 -11.28
C GLY A 50 -3.22 -13.81 -11.13
N ASP A 51 -2.20 -13.68 -10.29
CA ASP A 51 -1.21 -14.74 -10.04
C ASP A 51 -1.30 -15.25 -8.59
N LYS A 52 -2.44 -15.87 -8.27
CA LYS A 52 -2.73 -16.39 -6.92
C LYS A 52 -1.83 -17.57 -6.53
N ASP A 53 -1.33 -18.28 -7.53
CA ASP A 53 -0.52 -19.50 -7.39
C ASP A 53 0.99 -19.22 -7.52
N ALA A 54 1.40 -18.04 -8.00
CA ALA A 54 2.79 -17.65 -7.94
C ALA A 54 3.29 -17.61 -6.49
N PRO A 55 4.54 -18.05 -6.26
CA PRO A 55 5.21 -17.79 -5.00
C PRO A 55 5.20 -16.28 -4.75
N VAL A 56 4.88 -15.89 -3.51
CA VAL A 56 4.94 -14.49 -3.06
C VAL A 56 6.36 -13.98 -3.32
N SER A 57 6.56 -13.31 -4.45
CA SER A 57 7.84 -12.72 -4.80
C SER A 57 7.97 -11.48 -3.95
N HIS A 58 9.00 -11.39 -3.10
CA HIS A 58 9.35 -10.15 -2.42
C HIS A 58 10.25 -9.35 -3.35
N LEU A 59 9.66 -8.72 -4.35
CA LEU A 59 10.40 -7.97 -5.35
C LEU A 59 10.54 -6.53 -4.90
N GLU A 60 11.77 -6.07 -4.69
CA GLU A 60 12.03 -4.64 -4.48
C GLU A 60 11.78 -3.90 -5.79
N ILE A 61 10.85 -2.95 -5.75
CA ILE A 61 10.52 -2.08 -6.87
C ILE A 61 11.34 -0.79 -6.71
N PRO A 62 12.21 -0.43 -7.67
CA PRO A 62 13.02 0.79 -7.61
C PRO A 62 12.16 2.01 -7.94
N TYR A 63 11.25 2.35 -7.04
CA TYR A 63 10.34 3.49 -7.16
C TYR A 63 10.92 4.73 -6.47
N HIS A 64 10.93 5.86 -7.18
CA HIS A 64 11.49 7.13 -6.70
C HIS A 64 10.48 8.30 -6.76
N GLY A 65 9.19 8.01 -6.93
CA GLY A 65 8.12 9.00 -7.01
C GLY A 65 7.42 9.26 -5.67
N GLU A 66 6.29 9.96 -5.73
CA GLU A 66 5.40 10.17 -4.60
C GLU A 66 4.31 9.09 -4.55
N ILE A 67 4.19 8.38 -3.43
CA ILE A 67 3.07 7.45 -3.19
C ILE A 67 2.07 8.12 -2.25
N ARG A 68 0.87 8.40 -2.77
CA ARG A 68 -0.28 8.85 -1.97
C ARG A 68 -1.16 7.66 -1.68
N PHE A 69 -1.47 7.45 -0.40
CA PHE A 69 -2.31 6.36 0.04
C PHE A 69 -3.33 6.83 1.07
N TYR A 70 -4.41 6.08 1.21
CA TYR A 70 -5.55 6.49 2.01
C TYR A 70 -6.23 5.29 2.65
N THR A 71 -6.78 5.53 3.83
CA THR A 71 -7.64 4.58 4.54
C THR A 71 -8.87 5.31 5.07
N SER A 72 -9.90 4.55 5.44
CA SER A 72 -11.10 5.06 6.08
C SER A 72 -11.12 4.64 7.54
N LEU A 73 -11.25 5.60 8.45
CA LEU A 73 -11.44 5.31 9.87
C LEU A 73 -12.93 5.16 10.19
N GLY A 74 -13.25 4.17 11.02
CA GLY A 74 -14.63 3.80 11.37
C GLY A 74 -15.47 4.90 12.04
N ASP A 75 -16.78 4.76 11.81
CA ASP A 75 -17.96 5.47 12.35
C ASP A 75 -18.33 6.88 11.81
N GLY A 76 -17.66 7.38 10.78
CA GLY A 76 -18.06 8.67 10.18
C GLY A 76 -17.66 8.92 8.73
N GLY A 77 -17.16 7.92 8.00
CA GLY A 77 -16.72 8.09 6.60
C GLY A 77 -15.58 9.10 6.43
N ARG A 78 -14.78 9.35 7.48
CA ARG A 78 -13.63 10.26 7.42
C ARG A 78 -12.47 9.53 6.75
N TYR A 79 -12.06 10.04 5.59
CA TYR A 79 -10.87 9.57 4.88
C TYR A 79 -9.64 10.31 5.40
N LYS A 80 -8.60 9.55 5.79
CA LYS A 80 -7.26 10.11 6.02
C LYS A 80 -6.37 9.78 4.82
N ARG A 81 -5.62 10.79 4.36
CA ARG A 81 -4.65 10.69 3.26
C ARG A 81 -3.27 10.90 3.84
N TYR A 82 -2.33 10.09 3.37
CA TYR A 82 -0.91 10.18 3.64
C TYR A 82 -0.15 10.26 2.32
#